data_AF-A0A3E0QIR5-F1
#
_entry.id   AF-A0A3E0QIR5-F1
#
_cell.length_a   1.000
_cell.length_b   1.000
_cell.length_c   1.000
_cell.angle_alpha   90.00
_cell.angle_beta   90.00
_cell.angle_gamma   90.00
#
_symmetry.space_group_name_H-M   'P 1'
#
loop_
_entity.id
_entity.type
_entity.pdbx_description
1 polymer ?
#
loop_
_entity_poly.entity_id
_entity_poly.type
_entity_poly.pdbx_seq_one_letter_code
_entity_poly.pdbx_strand_id
1 'polypeptide(L)'
;MRLLKIAFLFAVALTIFSSCKKLEEYPVIPSIEYKNMFVLQDAGGFDEFVRLVIAFTDGDGDIGYHAVESGLNDPIFDDPASAYYYNYSAKVFQFVNGVWSEVTSPIPISGRLPYMTPEGPNKALKGEIDREFNVPPGLIADTIRFEVFIYDRALHKSNTLTTPAVIITSR
;
A
#
# COMPACT_ATOMS: atom_id res chain seq x y z
N MET A 1 52.15 24.66 -19.02
CA MET A 1 50.74 24.75 -19.48
C MET A 1 50.15 23.42 -19.98
N ARG A 2 50.85 22.60 -20.80
CA ARG A 2 50.32 21.30 -21.25
C ARG A 2 50.10 20.27 -20.12
N LEU A 3 51.03 20.19 -19.16
CA LEU A 3 50.90 19.31 -17.98
C LEU A 3 49.72 19.69 -17.06
N LEU A 4 49.45 20.98 -16.87
CA LEU A 4 48.27 21.46 -16.12
C LEU A 4 46.95 21.08 -16.81
N LYS A 5 46.91 21.13 -18.16
CA LYS A 5 45.73 20.74 -18.94
C LYS A 5 45.47 19.23 -18.87
N ILE A 6 46.53 18.42 -18.87
CA ILE A 6 46.42 16.95 -18.73
C ILE A 6 45.96 16.57 -17.32
N ALA A 7 46.53 17.21 -16.28
CA ALA A 7 46.09 17.00 -14.90
C ALA A 7 44.63 17.40 -14.67
N PHE A 8 44.18 18.48 -15.32
CA PHE A 8 42.79 18.92 -15.27
C PHE A 8 41.83 17.93 -15.97
N LEU A 9 42.21 17.39 -17.14
CA LEU A 9 41.41 16.35 -17.82
C LEU A 9 41.30 15.07 -16.97
N PHE A 10 42.38 14.69 -16.28
CA PHE A 10 42.39 13.51 -15.41
C PHE A 10 41.55 13.72 -14.14
N ALA A 11 41.57 14.92 -13.56
CA ALA A 11 40.74 15.28 -12.42
C ALA A 11 39.24 15.31 -12.77
N VAL A 12 38.88 15.78 -13.97
CA VAL A 12 37.50 15.75 -14.48
C VAL A 12 37.05 14.32 -14.82
N ALA A 13 37.95 13.45 -15.30
CA ALA A 13 37.61 12.05 -15.56
C ALA A 13 37.35 11.26 -14.27
N LEU A 14 38.04 11.58 -13.16
CA LEU A 14 37.86 10.89 -11.88
C LEU A 14 36.51 11.19 -11.19
N THR A 15 35.91 12.36 -11.43
CA THR A 15 34.64 12.74 -10.79
C THR A 15 33.41 12.07 -11.42
N ILE A 16 33.53 11.50 -12.62
CA ILE A 16 32.41 10.91 -13.37
C ILE A 16 32.03 9.50 -12.86
N PHE A 17 32.93 8.82 -12.14
CA PHE A 17 32.72 7.42 -11.71
C PHE A 17 32.05 7.23 -10.34
N SER A 18 31.71 8.31 -9.60
CA SER A 18 31.12 8.20 -8.25
C SER A 18 29.58 8.24 -8.19
N SER A 19 28.88 8.33 -9.32
CA SER A 19 27.40 8.40 -9.31
C SER A 19 26.72 7.08 -9.65
N CYS A 20 27.18 5.97 -9.06
CA CYS A 20 26.44 4.71 -9.06
C CYS A 20 25.61 4.66 -7.78
N LYS A 21 24.34 5.11 -7.82
CA LYS A 21 23.40 4.85 -6.72
C LYS A 21 23.18 3.34 -6.67
N LYS A 22 23.44 2.72 -5.52
CA LYS A 22 23.13 1.30 -5.32
C LYS A 22 21.62 1.12 -5.54
N LEU A 23 21.25 0.15 -6.37
CA LEU A 23 19.86 -0.23 -6.54
C LEU A 23 19.36 -0.77 -5.19
N GLU A 24 18.26 -0.23 -4.67
CA GLU A 24 17.58 -0.86 -3.54
C GLU A 24 16.95 -2.15 -4.07
N GLU A 25 17.38 -3.29 -3.52
CA GLU A 25 16.85 -4.61 -3.87
C GLU A 25 15.79 -4.99 -2.82
N TYR A 26 14.55 -5.21 -3.27
CA TYR A 26 13.45 -5.72 -2.46
C TYR A 26 13.13 -7.16 -2.85
N PRO A 27 12.57 -7.98 -1.93
CA PRO A 27 12.03 -9.29 -2.29
C PRO A 27 10.89 -9.17 -3.31
N VAL A 28 10.72 -10.19 -4.15
CA VAL A 28 9.56 -10.31 -5.07
C VAL A 28 8.23 -10.52 -4.33
N ILE A 29 8.27 -10.91 -3.06
CA ILE A 29 7.07 -10.97 -2.23
C ILE A 29 6.87 -9.57 -1.65
N PRO A 30 5.71 -8.93 -1.85
CA PRO A 30 5.48 -7.60 -1.31
C PRO A 30 5.50 -7.59 0.21
N SER A 31 5.96 -6.49 0.79
CA SER A 31 5.94 -6.26 2.23
C SER A 31 5.22 -4.96 2.54
N ILE A 32 4.44 -4.93 3.61
CA ILE A 32 3.72 -3.75 4.09
C ILE A 32 4.04 -3.44 5.56
N GLU A 33 4.02 -2.15 5.90
CA GLU A 33 4.30 -1.65 7.25
C GLU A 33 3.30 -0.56 7.65
N TYR A 34 2.83 -0.57 8.90
CA TYR A 34 1.99 0.52 9.42
C TYR A 34 2.79 1.83 9.49
N LYS A 35 2.19 2.92 9.01
CA LYS A 35 2.79 4.27 9.11
C LYS A 35 1.99 5.17 10.03
N ASN A 36 0.71 5.36 9.74
CA ASN A 36 -0.13 6.27 10.51
C ASN A 36 -1.62 5.95 10.37
N MET A 37 -2.43 6.44 11.32
CA MET A 37 -3.88 6.36 11.26
C MET A 37 -4.51 7.60 11.88
N PHE A 38 -5.47 8.19 11.17
CA PHE A 38 -6.18 9.40 11.58
C PHE A 38 -7.68 9.14 11.58
N VAL A 39 -8.38 9.73 12.54
CA VAL A 39 -9.84 9.77 12.56
C VAL A 39 -10.29 11.14 12.11
N LEU A 40 -11.19 11.18 11.15
CA LEU A 40 -11.70 12.40 10.52
C LEU A 40 -13.19 12.54 10.86
N GLN A 41 -13.57 13.74 11.30
CA GLN A 41 -14.92 14.05 11.75
C GLN A 41 -15.76 14.73 10.68
N ASP A 42 -17.06 14.47 10.72
CA ASP A 42 -18.07 15.22 9.97
C ASP A 42 -18.28 16.63 10.55
N ALA A 43 -19.11 17.44 9.88
CA ALA A 43 -19.46 18.78 10.34
C ALA A 43 -20.23 18.81 11.68
N GLY A 44 -20.77 17.67 12.12
CA GLY A 44 -21.44 17.48 13.41
C GLY A 44 -20.50 17.07 14.54
N GLY A 45 -19.21 16.82 14.25
CA GLY A 45 -18.21 16.36 15.22
C GLY A 45 -18.24 14.86 15.49
N PHE A 46 -18.93 14.06 14.66
CA PHE A 46 -18.90 12.60 14.73
C PHE A 46 -17.83 12.05 13.81
N ASP A 47 -17.19 10.95 14.20
CA ASP A 47 -16.17 10.32 13.39
C ASP A 47 -16.80 9.66 12.15
N GLU A 48 -16.39 10.09 10.97
CA GLU A 48 -16.94 9.68 9.67
C GLU A 48 -15.96 8.81 8.89
N PHE A 49 -14.67 9.14 8.92
CA PHE A 49 -13.64 8.39 8.22
C PHE A 49 -12.47 8.02 9.12
N VAL A 50 -11.85 6.88 8.81
CA VAL A 50 -10.51 6.53 9.27
C VAL A 50 -9.57 6.54 8.08
N ARG A 51 -8.56 7.40 8.10
CA ARG A 51 -7.48 7.44 7.11
C ARG A 51 -6.31 6.62 7.60
N LEU A 52 -5.99 5.54 6.89
CA LEU A 52 -4.88 4.63 7.19
C LEU A 52 -3.78 4.81 6.14
N VAL A 53 -2.56 5.02 6.62
CA VAL A 53 -1.35 5.09 5.81
C VAL A 53 -0.48 3.88 6.12
N ILE A 54 -0.13 3.13 5.07
CA ILE A 54 0.82 2.00 5.14
C ILE A 54 1.93 2.22 4.13
N ALA A 55 3.17 1.82 4.46
CA ALA A 55 4.24 1.74 3.49
C ALA A 55 4.23 0.37 2.82
N PHE A 56 4.71 0.29 1.58
CA PHE A 56 4.90 -0.97 0.87
C PHE A 56 6.22 -1.01 0.10
N THR A 57 6.73 -2.22 -0.12
CA THR A 57 7.87 -2.51 -1.00
C THR A 57 7.59 -3.75 -1.84
N ASP A 58 8.11 -3.78 -3.07
CA ASP A 58 7.99 -4.89 -4.01
C ASP A 58 9.18 -4.94 -4.98
N GLY A 59 9.69 -6.13 -5.28
CA GLY A 59 10.99 -6.35 -5.93
C GLY A 59 10.97 -6.29 -7.45
N ASP A 60 9.91 -6.79 -8.07
CA ASP A 60 9.74 -6.95 -9.52
C ASP A 60 8.66 -6.04 -10.10
N GLY A 61 8.03 -5.23 -9.26
CA GLY A 61 7.24 -4.07 -9.64
C GLY A 61 5.87 -4.43 -10.15
N ASP A 62 5.31 -5.54 -9.69
CA ASP A 62 4.09 -6.11 -10.24
C ASP A 62 2.84 -5.86 -9.36
N ILE A 63 2.90 -4.86 -8.49
CA ILE A 63 1.75 -4.36 -7.73
C ILE A 63 0.76 -3.59 -8.60
N GLY A 64 -0.53 -3.79 -8.31
CA GLY A 64 -1.61 -3.00 -8.87
C GLY A 64 -2.20 -3.56 -10.15
N TYR A 65 -3.38 -3.07 -10.53
CA TYR A 65 -4.10 -3.52 -11.72
C TYR A 65 -4.42 -2.34 -12.65
N HIS A 66 -4.50 -2.62 -13.94
CA HIS A 66 -5.15 -1.69 -14.85
C HIS A 66 -6.65 -1.60 -14.52
N ALA A 67 -7.28 -0.54 -14.99
CA ALA A 67 -8.73 -0.41 -14.91
C ALA A 67 -9.40 -1.58 -15.67
N VAL A 68 -10.53 -2.09 -15.16
CA VAL A 68 -11.19 -3.30 -15.69
C VAL A 68 -11.55 -3.12 -17.17
N GLU A 69 -12.03 -1.94 -17.53
CA GLU A 69 -12.41 -1.54 -18.88
C GLU A 69 -11.25 -1.52 -19.88
N SER A 70 -10.00 -1.54 -19.42
CA SER A 70 -8.83 -1.57 -20.30
C SER A 70 -8.65 -2.92 -21.01
N GLY A 71 -9.15 -4.01 -20.42
CA GLY A 71 -8.92 -5.37 -20.91
C GLY A 71 -7.45 -5.82 -20.88
N LEU A 72 -6.59 -5.14 -20.12
CA LEU A 72 -5.14 -5.41 -20.06
C LEU A 72 -4.74 -6.36 -18.92
N ASN A 73 -5.63 -6.62 -17.97
CA ASN A 73 -5.33 -7.52 -16.85
C ASN A 73 -5.52 -8.99 -17.24
N ASP A 74 -4.89 -9.89 -16.49
CA ASP A 74 -5.29 -11.30 -16.49
C ASP A 74 -6.77 -11.42 -16.04
N PRO A 75 -7.60 -12.26 -16.69
CA PRO A 75 -8.99 -12.46 -16.32
C PRO A 75 -9.22 -12.77 -14.83
N ILE A 76 -8.26 -13.40 -14.15
CA ILE A 76 -8.35 -13.70 -12.72
C ILE A 76 -8.46 -12.44 -11.85
N PHE A 77 -7.95 -11.29 -12.32
CA PHE A 77 -8.02 -10.02 -11.60
C PHE A 77 -9.29 -9.24 -11.90
N ASP A 78 -10.00 -9.58 -12.99
CA ASP A 78 -11.18 -8.86 -13.45
C ASP A 78 -12.49 -9.62 -13.21
N ASP A 79 -12.43 -10.88 -12.78
CA ASP A 79 -13.59 -11.64 -12.30
C ASP A 79 -13.97 -11.21 -10.86
N PRO A 80 -15.16 -10.61 -10.61
CA PRO A 80 -15.61 -10.24 -9.27
C PRO A 80 -15.76 -11.40 -8.29
N ALA A 81 -15.86 -12.65 -8.77
CA ALA A 81 -15.88 -13.84 -7.93
C ALA A 81 -14.47 -14.33 -7.53
N SER A 82 -13.42 -13.79 -8.14
CA SER A 82 -12.04 -14.16 -7.86
C SER A 82 -11.58 -13.61 -6.51
N ALA A 83 -10.82 -14.43 -5.77
CA ALA A 83 -10.13 -14.00 -4.55
C ALA A 83 -9.10 -12.89 -4.80
N TYR A 84 -8.69 -12.69 -6.06
CA TYR A 84 -7.69 -11.70 -6.47
C TYR A 84 -8.30 -10.44 -7.08
N TYR A 85 -9.64 -10.34 -7.16
CA TYR A 85 -10.32 -9.15 -7.69
C TYR A 85 -9.92 -7.88 -6.94
N TYR A 86 -9.79 -7.98 -5.61
CA TYR A 86 -9.21 -6.95 -4.75
C TYR A 86 -7.80 -7.37 -4.34
N ASN A 87 -6.79 -6.66 -4.84
CA ASN A 87 -5.39 -6.85 -4.40
C ASN A 87 -5.02 -6.04 -3.16
N TYR A 88 -5.91 -5.17 -2.67
CA TYR A 88 -5.79 -4.58 -1.35
C TYR A 88 -6.93 -5.14 -0.51
N SER A 89 -6.62 -6.11 0.34
CA SER A 89 -7.59 -6.68 1.27
C SER A 89 -7.55 -5.91 2.57
N ALA A 90 -8.71 -5.49 3.04
CA ALA A 90 -8.88 -4.86 4.33
C ALA A 90 -10.11 -5.39 5.05
N LYS A 91 -9.98 -5.54 6.36
CA LYS A 91 -11.04 -5.94 7.29
C LYS A 91 -11.02 -5.02 8.50
N VAL A 92 -12.19 -4.74 9.06
CA VAL A 92 -12.33 -4.02 10.34
C VAL A 92 -12.72 -5.01 11.43
N PHE A 93 -12.12 -4.86 12.60
CA PHE A 93 -12.50 -5.58 13.80
C PHE A 93 -12.89 -4.59 14.88
N GLN A 94 -13.91 -4.93 15.66
CA GLN A 94 -14.32 -4.17 16.85
C GLN A 94 -14.01 -4.97 18.12
N PHE A 95 -13.74 -4.28 19.22
CA PHE A 95 -13.39 -4.89 20.49
C PHE A 95 -14.61 -4.94 21.41
N VAL A 96 -15.14 -6.15 21.62
CA VAL A 96 -16.37 -6.39 22.41
C VAL A 96 -16.04 -7.37 23.53
N ASN A 97 -16.30 -6.99 24.79
CA ASN A 97 -16.14 -7.85 25.97
C ASN A 97 -14.76 -8.54 26.05
N GLY A 98 -13.68 -7.84 25.70
CA GLY A 98 -12.32 -8.40 25.75
C GLY A 98 -11.87 -9.17 24.51
N VAL A 99 -12.71 -9.28 23.47
CA VAL A 99 -12.45 -10.08 22.28
C VAL A 99 -12.61 -9.24 21.01
N TRP A 100 -11.73 -9.45 20.03
CA TRP A 100 -11.85 -8.86 18.70
C TRP A 100 -12.81 -9.66 17.83
N SER A 101 -13.83 -9.00 17.28
CA SER A 101 -14.78 -9.58 16.34
C SER A 101 -14.75 -8.82 15.02
N GLU A 102 -14.81 -9.53 13.88
CA GLU A 102 -14.86 -8.92 12.56
C GLU A 102 -16.19 -8.17 12.39
N VAL A 103 -16.12 -6.95 11.84
CA VAL A 103 -17.29 -6.14 11.51
C VAL A 103 -17.73 -6.50 10.09
N THR A 104 -18.85 -7.20 9.96
CA THR A 104 -19.41 -7.55 8.66
C THR A 104 -20.12 -6.34 8.06
N SER A 105 -19.58 -5.80 6.97
CA SER A 105 -20.21 -4.75 6.18
C SER A 105 -20.72 -5.33 4.85
N PRO A 106 -21.93 -4.95 4.39
CA PRO A 106 -22.41 -5.34 3.06
C PRO A 106 -21.58 -4.73 1.93
N ILE A 107 -20.87 -3.62 2.22
CA ILE A 107 -19.97 -2.96 1.28
C ILE A 107 -18.53 -3.41 1.60
N PRO A 108 -17.81 -4.04 0.66
CA PRO A 108 -16.41 -4.38 0.84
C PRO A 108 -15.58 -3.12 1.06
N ILE A 109 -14.74 -3.13 2.08
CA ILE A 109 -13.74 -2.08 2.30
C ILE A 109 -12.42 -2.38 1.57
N SER A 110 -12.29 -3.58 1.02
CA SER A 110 -11.17 -3.99 0.15
C SER A 110 -11.22 -3.19 -1.16
N GLY A 111 -10.09 -3.10 -1.86
CA GLY A 111 -10.00 -2.30 -3.09
C GLY A 111 -8.94 -2.78 -4.08
N ARG A 112 -8.87 -2.06 -5.20
CA ARG A 112 -7.87 -2.28 -6.26
C ARG A 112 -6.83 -1.17 -6.19
N LEU A 113 -5.57 -1.54 -5.98
CA LEU A 113 -4.43 -0.66 -6.21
C LEU A 113 -4.29 -0.44 -7.73
N PRO A 114 -3.99 0.79 -8.18
CA PRO A 114 -3.76 1.07 -9.58
C PRO A 114 -2.44 0.42 -10.04
N TYR A 115 -2.32 0.12 -11.33
CA TYR A 115 -1.09 -0.36 -11.94
C TYR A 115 0.05 0.64 -11.71
N MET A 116 1.15 0.18 -11.12
CA MET A 116 2.27 1.04 -10.70
C MET A 116 3.61 0.67 -11.32
N THR A 117 3.69 -0.35 -12.18
CA THR A 117 4.97 -0.81 -12.73
C THR A 117 5.68 0.32 -13.48
N PRO A 118 6.90 0.70 -13.06
CA PRO A 118 7.60 1.81 -13.67
C PRO A 118 8.12 1.43 -15.05
N GLU A 119 8.39 2.42 -15.89
CA GLU A 119 9.11 2.22 -17.14
C GLU A 119 10.62 2.00 -16.88
N GLY A 120 11.30 1.30 -17.80
CA GLY A 120 12.75 1.07 -17.70
C GLY A 120 13.15 -0.22 -16.97
N PRO A 121 14.46 -0.41 -16.71
CA PRO A 121 15.03 -1.68 -16.25
C PRO A 121 14.86 -1.94 -14.76
N ASN A 122 14.74 -0.89 -13.93
CA ASN A 122 14.46 -1.06 -12.51
C ASN A 122 12.95 -1.06 -12.30
N LYS A 123 12.41 -2.20 -11.87
CA LYS A 123 10.98 -2.35 -11.60
C LYS A 123 10.61 -2.23 -10.12
N ALA A 124 11.59 -2.30 -9.22
CA ALA A 124 11.35 -2.29 -7.79
C ALA A 124 10.49 -1.09 -7.35
N LEU A 125 9.48 -1.37 -6.54
CA LEU A 125 8.53 -0.38 -6.03
C LEU A 125 8.73 -0.16 -4.54
N LYS A 126 8.61 1.11 -4.13
CA LYS A 126 8.50 1.52 -2.74
C LYS A 126 7.63 2.76 -2.67
N GLY A 127 6.69 2.77 -1.73
CA GLY A 127 5.79 3.89 -1.57
C GLY A 127 4.90 3.77 -0.34
N GLU A 128 3.89 4.63 -0.30
CA GLU A 128 2.86 4.62 0.73
C GLU A 128 1.48 4.47 0.05
N ILE A 129 0.62 3.65 0.65
CA ILE A 129 -0.78 3.54 0.31
C ILE A 129 -1.55 4.32 1.37
N ASP A 130 -2.27 5.34 0.92
CA ASP A 130 -3.06 6.23 1.75
C ASP A 130 -4.54 6.05 1.40
N ARG A 131 -5.31 5.51 2.35
CA ARG A 131 -6.68 5.04 2.13
C ARG A 131 -7.59 5.58 3.22
N GLU A 132 -8.67 6.21 2.79
CA GLU A 132 -9.80 6.57 3.66
C GLU A 132 -10.84 5.45 3.67
N PHE A 133 -11.33 5.13 4.86
CA PHE A 133 -12.38 4.15 5.11
C PHE A 133 -13.52 4.85 5.83
N ASN A 134 -14.75 4.67 5.35
CA ASN A 134 -15.92 5.06 6.14
C ASN A 134 -15.90 4.29 7.46
N VAL A 135 -16.23 4.96 8.56
CA VAL A 135 -16.54 4.28 9.82
C VAL A 135 -17.72 3.32 9.55
N PRO A 136 -17.56 2.01 9.81
CA PRO A 136 -18.63 1.05 9.49
C PRO A 136 -19.93 1.39 10.22
N PRO A 137 -21.09 1.37 9.54
CA PRO A 137 -22.36 1.49 10.24
C PRO A 137 -22.61 0.26 11.12
N GLY A 138 -23.33 0.42 12.23
CA GLY A 138 -23.77 -0.70 13.07
C GLY A 138 -22.67 -1.28 13.96
N LEU A 139 -21.62 -0.52 14.25
CA LEU A 139 -20.68 -0.84 15.32
C LEU A 139 -21.42 -0.91 16.67
N ILE A 140 -21.06 -1.91 17.47
CA ILE A 140 -21.59 -2.10 18.82
C ILE A 140 -20.55 -1.80 19.91
N ALA A 141 -19.35 -1.41 19.50
CA ALA A 141 -18.26 -0.94 20.34
C ALA A 141 -17.53 0.24 19.68
N ASP A 142 -16.85 1.03 20.50
CA ASP A 142 -16.12 2.24 20.10
C ASP A 142 -14.67 1.97 19.67
N THR A 143 -14.14 0.78 19.94
CA THR A 143 -12.72 0.49 19.72
C THR A 143 -12.57 -0.45 18.55
N ILE A 144 -11.91 0.02 17.49
CA ILE A 144 -11.70 -0.74 16.25
C ILE A 144 -10.22 -0.88 15.88
N ARG A 145 -9.92 -1.83 15.00
CA ARG A 145 -8.61 -1.97 14.32
C ARG A 145 -8.81 -2.54 12.92
N PHE A 146 -7.79 -2.40 12.09
CA PHE A 146 -7.78 -2.95 10.73
C PHE A 146 -6.82 -4.13 10.64
N GLU A 147 -7.19 -5.08 9.80
CA GLU A 147 -6.28 -6.09 9.25
C GLU A 147 -6.17 -5.89 7.75
N VAL A 148 -4.95 -5.77 7.24
CA VAL A 148 -4.65 -5.46 5.84
C VAL A 148 -3.60 -6.40 5.29
N PHE A 149 -3.74 -6.80 4.03
CA PHE A 149 -2.68 -7.41 3.23
C PHE A 149 -2.88 -7.07 1.76
N ILE A 150 -1.84 -7.23 0.96
CA ILE A 150 -1.90 -7.01 -0.49
C ILE A 150 -1.48 -8.25 -1.28
N TYR A 151 -1.95 -8.34 -2.52
CA TYR A 151 -1.45 -9.25 -3.54
C TYR A 151 -0.73 -8.48 -4.64
N ASP A 152 0.29 -9.10 -5.22
CA ASP A 152 0.84 -8.68 -6.50
C ASP A 152 0.17 -9.42 -7.68
N ARG A 153 0.65 -9.18 -8.90
CA ARG A 153 0.14 -9.87 -10.10
C ARG A 153 0.75 -11.26 -10.31
N ALA A 154 1.82 -11.61 -9.61
CA ALA A 154 2.35 -12.97 -9.51
C ALA A 154 1.64 -13.83 -8.45
N LEU A 155 0.61 -13.28 -7.79
CA LEU A 155 -0.19 -13.90 -6.72
C LEU A 155 0.57 -14.10 -5.40
N HIS A 156 1.70 -13.42 -5.18
CA HIS A 156 2.32 -13.40 -3.87
C HIS A 156 1.48 -12.54 -2.91
N LYS A 157 1.25 -13.10 -1.72
CA LYS A 157 0.61 -12.41 -0.61
C LYS A 157 1.67 -11.73 0.25
N SER A 158 1.44 -10.47 0.61
CA SER A 158 2.26 -9.79 1.60
C SER A 158 2.12 -10.40 3.00
N ASN A 159 2.93 -9.92 3.95
CA ASN A 159 2.60 -10.06 5.36
C ASN A 159 1.22 -9.46 5.66
N THR A 160 0.54 -10.01 6.67
CA THR A 160 -0.69 -9.43 7.20
C THR A 160 -0.36 -8.40 8.26
N LEU A 161 -0.83 -7.18 8.05
CA LEU A 161 -0.66 -6.05 8.95
C LEU A 161 -1.92 -5.89 9.83
N THR A 162 -1.74 -5.94 11.14
CA THR A 162 -2.77 -5.52 12.10
C THR A 162 -2.41 -4.14 12.63
N THR A 163 -3.31 -3.16 12.51
CA THR A 163 -3.07 -1.81 13.00
C THR A 163 -3.15 -1.73 14.52
N PRO A 164 -2.59 -0.68 15.14
CA PRO A 164 -3.01 -0.26 16.46
C PRO A 164 -4.53 -0.06 16.52
N ALA A 165 -5.09 -0.19 17.72
CA ALA A 165 -6.50 0.12 17.95
C ALA A 165 -6.73 1.63 17.92
N VAL A 166 -7.93 2.03 17.53
CA VAL A 166 -8.42 3.40 17.58
C VAL A 166 -9.82 3.44 18.18
N ILE A 167 -10.07 4.45 19.00
CA ILE A 167 -11.39 4.72 19.57
C ILE A 167 -12.11 5.68 18.62
N ILE A 168 -13.36 5.36 18.30
CA ILE A 168 -14.22 6.13 17.41
C ILE A 168 -15.55 6.45 18.09
N THR A 169 -16.09 7.62 17.77
CA THR A 169 -17.39 8.12 18.19
C THR A 169 -18.29 8.21 16.97
N SER A 170 -19.05 7.13 16.69
CA SER A 170 -20.04 7.11 15.62
C SER A 170 -21.40 7.62 16.08
N ARG A 171 -22.27 7.96 15.13
CA ARG A 171 -23.69 8.30 15.39
C ARG A 171 -24.51 7.11 15.87
#